data_AF-A0A975LFK1-F1
#
_entry.id   AF-A0A975LFK1-F1
#
_cell.length_a   1.000
_cell.length_b   1.000
_cell.length_c   1.000
_cell.angle_alpha   90.00
_cell.angle_beta   90.00
_cell.angle_gamma   90.00
#
_symmetry.space_group_name_H-M   'P 1'
#
loop_
_entity.id
_entity.type
_entity.pdbx_description
1 polymer ?
#
loop_
_entity_poly.entity_id
_entity_poly.type
_entity_poly.pdbx_seq_one_letter_code
_entity_poly.pdbx_strand_id
1 'polypeptide(L)'
;MITFDDIMKEIAKKEAEYKKLRKSEVASIPDYELREAVIYWMRGMFKKDWSDEYEVIKKLPKSCQYVYSCCAIMDEVLNGGFEQLYVNSTARDIETALHGFIDIGTEDIFNY
;
A
#
# COMPACT_ATOMS: atom_id res chain seq x y z
N MET A 1 1.99 11.86 26.71
CA MET A 1 1.49 12.48 25.46
C MET A 1 2.45 12.06 24.37
N ILE A 2 1.97 11.35 23.35
CA ILE A 2 2.80 10.94 22.21
C ILE A 2 3.02 12.18 21.34
N THR A 3 4.25 12.47 20.96
CA THR A 3 4.58 13.59 20.09
C THR A 3 4.59 13.17 18.62
N PHE A 4 4.54 14.14 17.71
CA PHE A 4 4.71 13.88 16.28
C PHE A 4 6.04 13.16 16.00
N ASP A 5 7.12 13.55 16.67
CA ASP A 5 8.44 12.92 16.53
C ASP A 5 8.43 11.45 16.97
N ASP A 6 7.66 11.11 18.00
CA ASP A 6 7.50 9.72 18.45
C ASP A 6 6.78 8.88 17.39
N ILE A 7 5.75 9.45 16.75
CA ILE A 7 5.03 8.79 15.65
C ILE A 7 5.96 8.56 14.46
N MET A 8 6.71 9.58 14.06
CA MET A 8 7.63 9.48 12.92
C MET A 8 8.75 8.48 13.16
N LYS A 9 9.26 8.37 14.41
CA LYS A 9 10.25 7.34 14.77
C LYS A 9 9.67 5.93 14.67
N GLU A 10 8.44 5.72 15.11
CA GLU A 10 7.80 4.39 15.03
C GLU A 10 7.54 3.99 13.57
N ILE A 11 7.07 4.92 12.74
CA ILE A 11 6.91 4.71 11.29
C ILE A 11 8.25 4.32 10.65
N ALA A 12 9.31 5.09 10.91
CA ALA A 12 10.64 4.83 10.35
C ALA A 12 11.20 3.47 10.80
N LYS A 13 10.93 3.08 12.05
CA LYS A 13 11.33 1.78 12.61
C LYS A 13 10.60 0.64 11.88
N LYS A 14 9.27 0.73 11.72
CA LYS A 14 8.47 -0.26 10.99
C LYS A 14 8.89 -0.39 9.53
N GLU A 15 9.13 0.73 8.87
CA GLU A 15 9.61 0.74 7.48
C GLU A 15 10.96 0.02 7.38
N ALA A 16 11.89 0.29 8.29
CA ALA A 16 13.19 -0.38 8.33
C ALA A 16 13.09 -1.89 8.61
N GLU A 17 12.16 -2.29 9.47
CA GLU A 17 11.89 -3.69 9.82
C GLU A 17 11.32 -4.47 8.62
N TYR A 18 10.21 -4.00 8.06
CA TYR A 18 9.49 -4.73 7.02
C TYR A 18 10.07 -4.58 5.62
N LYS A 19 10.96 -3.61 5.38
CA LYS A 19 11.73 -3.51 4.12
C LYS A 19 12.51 -4.79 3.78
N LYS A 20 12.82 -5.62 4.78
CA LYS A 20 13.53 -6.91 4.62
C LYS A 20 12.64 -8.12 4.91
N LEU A 21 11.31 -7.94 4.90
CA LEU A 21 10.36 -9.00 5.21
C LEU A 21 10.59 -10.23 4.33
N ARG A 22 10.79 -11.39 4.98
CA ARG A 22 10.91 -12.69 4.32
C ARG A 22 9.58 -13.39 4.31
N LYS A 23 9.34 -14.20 3.28
CA LYS A 23 8.12 -15.01 3.15
C LYS A 23 7.81 -15.85 4.39
N SER A 24 8.83 -16.39 5.06
CA SER A 24 8.67 -17.20 6.27
C SER A 24 8.16 -16.41 7.49
N GLU A 25 8.34 -15.09 7.50
CA GLU A 25 7.95 -14.21 8.61
C GLU A 25 6.50 -13.73 8.49
N VAL A 26 5.93 -13.81 7.27
CA VAL A 26 4.55 -13.37 6.98
C VAL A 26 3.53 -14.07 7.86
N ALA A 27 3.67 -15.38 8.07
CA ALA A 27 2.73 -16.18 8.87
C ALA A 27 2.72 -15.83 10.36
N SER A 28 3.73 -15.11 10.86
CA SER A 28 3.82 -14.66 12.25
C SER A 28 3.36 -13.21 12.46
N ILE A 29 3.08 -12.47 11.39
CA ILE A 29 2.61 -11.09 11.50
C ILE A 29 1.12 -11.10 11.86
N PRO A 30 0.69 -10.38 12.91
CA PRO A 30 -0.72 -10.22 13.22
C PRO A 30 -1.48 -9.56 12.06
N ASP A 31 -2.72 -10.01 11.81
CA ASP A 31 -3.54 -9.51 10.68
C ASP A 31 -3.67 -7.98 10.65
N TYR A 32 -3.76 -7.34 11.82
CA TYR A 32 -3.90 -5.88 11.93
C TYR A 32 -2.63 -5.11 11.51
N GLU A 33 -1.46 -5.76 11.50
CA GLU A 33 -0.17 -5.22 11.05
C GLU A 33 0.20 -5.68 9.62
N LEU A 34 -0.41 -6.77 9.15
CA LEU A 34 -0.02 -7.44 7.90
C LEU A 34 -0.07 -6.51 6.68
N ARG A 35 -1.11 -5.68 6.58
CA ARG A 35 -1.24 -4.70 5.49
C ARG A 35 -0.04 -3.75 5.47
N GLU A 36 0.29 -3.17 6.62
CA GLU A 36 1.39 -2.21 6.76
C GLU A 36 2.74 -2.88 6.44
N ALA A 37 2.96 -4.09 6.95
CA ALA A 37 4.17 -4.86 6.69
C ALA A 37 4.37 -5.15 5.19
N VAL A 38 3.32 -5.58 4.49
CA VAL A 38 3.38 -5.88 3.05
C VAL A 38 3.59 -4.62 2.21
N ILE A 39 2.96 -3.50 2.57
CA ILE A 39 3.17 -2.20 1.90
C ILE A 39 4.62 -1.73 2.07
N TYR A 40 5.18 -1.78 3.29
CA TYR A 40 6.57 -1.37 3.52
C TYR A 40 7.57 -2.30 2.83
N TRP A 41 7.29 -3.59 2.77
CA TRP A 41 8.09 -4.52 1.98
C TRP A 41 8.12 -4.14 0.49
N MET A 42 6.96 -3.82 -0.11
CA MET A 42 6.89 -3.36 -1.50
C MET A 42 7.61 -2.03 -1.71
N ARG A 43 7.38 -1.03 -0.84
CA ARG A 43 8.09 0.27 -0.88
C ARG A 43 9.59 0.11 -0.73
N GLY A 44 10.03 -0.91 0.01
CA GLY A 44 11.43 -1.29 0.16
C GLY A 44 12.16 -1.61 -1.15
N MET A 45 11.42 -1.96 -2.21
CA MET A 45 11.94 -2.29 -3.53
C MET A 45 12.12 -1.09 -4.45
N PHE A 46 11.52 0.05 -4.13
CA PHE A 46 11.58 1.24 -4.99
C PHE A 46 12.93 1.95 -4.88
N LYS A 47 13.27 2.74 -5.90
CA LYS A 47 14.30 3.77 -5.79
C LYS A 47 13.92 4.80 -4.74
N LYS A 48 14.94 5.48 -4.19
CA LYS A 48 14.75 6.54 -3.19
C LYS A 48 13.85 7.69 -3.65
N ASP A 49 13.83 7.96 -4.96
CA ASP A 49 13.01 9.00 -5.58
C ASP A 49 11.66 8.49 -6.10
N TRP A 50 11.35 7.21 -5.87
CA TRP A 50 10.10 6.55 -6.27
C TRP A 50 9.86 6.55 -7.80
N SER A 51 10.87 6.89 -8.61
CA SER A 51 10.75 7.03 -10.06
C SER A 51 10.41 5.72 -10.79
N ASP A 52 10.61 4.57 -10.15
CA ASP A 52 10.37 3.23 -10.70
C ASP A 52 9.21 2.47 -10.01
N GLU A 53 8.50 3.12 -9.09
CA GLU A 53 7.39 2.55 -8.31
C GLU A 53 6.44 1.70 -9.17
N TYR A 54 5.89 2.29 -10.24
CA TYR A 54 4.96 1.61 -11.14
C TYR A 54 5.54 0.35 -11.79
N GLU A 55 6.77 0.45 -12.28
CA GLU A 55 7.46 -0.65 -12.96
C GLU A 55 7.83 -1.77 -12.00
N VAL A 56 8.11 -1.44 -10.73
CA VAL A 56 8.33 -2.42 -9.67
C VAL A 56 7.02 -3.13 -9.34
N ILE A 57 5.95 -2.37 -9.08
CA ILE A 57 4.64 -2.95 -8.73
C ILE A 57 4.12 -3.86 -9.84
N LYS A 58 4.19 -3.45 -11.11
CA LYS A 58 3.75 -4.27 -12.25
C LYS A 58 4.44 -5.65 -12.37
N LYS A 59 5.64 -5.80 -11.80
CA LYS A 59 6.40 -7.06 -11.81
C LYS A 59 6.06 -7.98 -10.64
N LEU A 60 5.33 -7.49 -9.64
CA LEU A 60 4.90 -8.30 -8.50
C LEU A 60 3.71 -9.19 -8.86
N PRO A 61 3.40 -10.22 -8.05
CA PRO A 61 2.17 -10.99 -8.21
C PRO A 61 0.92 -10.10 -8.17
N LYS A 62 -0.14 -10.49 -8.90
CA LYS A 62 -1.39 -9.72 -8.98
C LYS A 62 -1.96 -9.33 -7.62
N SER A 63 -1.92 -10.23 -6.64
CA SER A 63 -2.39 -9.93 -5.28
C SER A 63 -1.64 -8.78 -4.62
N CYS A 64 -0.33 -8.66 -4.85
CA CYS A 64 0.46 -7.53 -4.37
C CYS A 64 0.11 -6.23 -5.11
N GLN A 65 -0.09 -6.31 -6.43
CA GLN A 65 -0.53 -5.16 -7.23
C GLN A 65 -1.86 -4.62 -6.71
N TYR A 66 -2.82 -5.51 -6.46
CA TYR A 66 -4.13 -5.15 -5.93
C TYR A 66 -4.05 -4.47 -4.56
N VAL A 67 -3.33 -5.08 -3.61
CA VAL A 67 -3.15 -4.49 -2.26
C VAL A 67 -2.52 -3.11 -2.36
N TYR A 68 -1.47 -2.97 -3.16
CA TYR A 68 -0.77 -1.70 -3.35
C TYR A 68 -1.69 -0.64 -3.96
N SER A 69 -2.32 -0.93 -5.10
CA SER A 69 -3.19 0.01 -5.80
C SER A 69 -4.39 0.41 -4.94
N CYS A 70 -5.01 -0.51 -4.19
CA CYS A 70 -6.09 -0.16 -3.26
C CYS A 70 -5.61 0.82 -2.19
N CYS A 71 -4.45 0.56 -1.58
CA CYS A 71 -3.89 1.45 -0.56
C CYS A 71 -3.51 2.82 -1.14
N ALA A 72 -2.88 2.86 -2.31
CA ALA A 72 -2.50 4.11 -2.97
C ALA A 72 -3.72 4.98 -3.28
N ILE A 73 -4.79 4.40 -3.84
CA ILE A 73 -6.05 5.12 -4.08
C ILE A 73 -6.66 5.64 -2.78
N MET A 74 -6.68 4.82 -1.72
CA MET A 74 -7.18 5.24 -0.41
C MET A 74 -6.36 6.40 0.16
N ASP A 75 -5.03 6.34 0.08
CA ASP A 75 -4.13 7.38 0.58
C ASP A 75 -4.41 8.72 -0.14
N GLU A 76 -4.61 8.73 -1.46
CA GLU A 76 -4.94 9.97 -2.20
C GLU A 76 -6.29 10.56 -1.75
N VAL A 77 -7.32 9.71 -1.69
CA VAL A 77 -8.68 10.14 -1.33
C VAL A 77 -8.74 10.64 0.12
N LEU A 78 -8.05 9.98 1.05
CA LEU A 78 -8.03 10.38 2.45
C LEU A 78 -7.21 11.65 2.70
N ASN A 79 -6.16 11.90 1.90
CA ASN A 79 -5.29 13.07 2.08
C ASN A 79 -5.83 14.33 1.40
N GLY A 80 -6.41 14.22 0.20
CA GLY A 80 -6.86 15.38 -0.59
C GLY A 80 -8.08 15.13 -1.45
N GLY A 81 -8.81 14.04 -1.21
CA GLY A 81 -10.03 13.70 -1.94
C GLY A 81 -9.77 13.22 -3.36
N PHE A 82 -10.86 13.10 -4.13
CA PHE A 82 -10.80 12.66 -5.53
C PHE A 82 -10.01 13.63 -6.43
N GLU A 83 -9.94 14.92 -6.08
CA GLU A 83 -9.12 15.88 -6.82
C GLU A 83 -7.65 15.49 -6.81
N GLN A 84 -7.11 15.19 -5.62
CA GLN A 84 -5.72 14.75 -5.49
C GLN A 84 -5.47 13.45 -6.26
N LEU A 85 -6.42 12.51 -6.23
CA LEU A 85 -6.35 11.28 -7.02
C LEU A 85 -6.25 11.54 -8.54
N TYR A 86 -7.03 12.49 -9.07
CA TYR A 86 -7.04 12.80 -10.51
C TYR A 86 -5.79 13.56 -10.96
N VAL A 87 -5.22 14.40 -10.10
CA VAL A 87 -4.05 15.22 -10.43
C VAL A 87 -2.74 14.44 -10.28
N ASN A 88 -2.67 13.52 -9.33
CA ASN A 88 -1.49 12.69 -9.11
C ASN A 88 -1.39 11.54 -10.12
N SER A 89 -0.19 10.98 -10.26
CA SER A 89 0.07 9.83 -11.14
C SER A 89 -0.71 8.57 -10.76
N THR A 90 -1.27 8.53 -9.55
CA THR A 90 -2.01 7.41 -8.95
C THR A 90 -3.30 7.06 -9.71
N ALA A 91 -3.82 7.97 -10.53
CA ALA A 91 -4.94 7.69 -11.43
C ALA A 91 -4.70 6.47 -12.36
N ARG A 92 -3.44 6.16 -12.68
CA ARG A 92 -3.06 4.99 -13.50
C ARG A 92 -3.36 3.65 -12.83
N ASP A 93 -3.54 3.65 -11.52
CA ASP A 93 -3.73 2.45 -10.71
C ASP A 93 -5.22 2.17 -10.41
N ILE A 94 -6.14 3.02 -10.87
CA ILE A 94 -7.59 2.92 -10.62
C ILE A 94 -8.16 1.57 -11.08
N GLU A 95 -7.81 1.11 -12.28
CA GLU A 95 -8.33 -0.17 -12.82
C GLU A 95 -7.82 -1.36 -11.99
N THR A 96 -6.54 -1.34 -11.63
CA THR A 96 -5.93 -2.38 -10.77
C THR A 96 -6.55 -2.37 -9.37
N ALA A 97 -6.79 -1.18 -8.81
CA ALA A 97 -7.46 -1.03 -7.53
C ALA A 97 -8.91 -1.52 -7.58
N LEU A 98 -9.65 -1.24 -8.66
CA LEU A 98 -11.02 -1.73 -8.86
C LEU A 98 -11.07 -3.26 -8.85
N HIS A 99 -10.21 -3.92 -9.63
CA HIS A 99 -10.08 -5.38 -9.58
C HIS A 99 -9.65 -5.87 -8.20
N GLY A 100 -8.76 -5.15 -7.53
CA GLY A 100 -8.34 -5.47 -6.17
C GLY A 100 -9.47 -5.40 -5.16
N PHE A 101 -10.30 -4.37 -5.21
CA PHE A 101 -11.49 -4.27 -4.34
C PHE A 101 -12.46 -5.42 -4.62
N ILE A 102 -12.71 -5.77 -5.89
CA ILE A 102 -13.58 -6.91 -6.24
C ILE A 102 -12.99 -8.23 -5.72
N ASP A 103 -11.71 -8.49 -5.98
CA ASP A 103 -11.06 -9.78 -5.71
C ASP A 103 -10.68 -9.99 -4.24
N ILE A 104 -10.30 -8.92 -3.51
CA ILE A 104 -9.90 -8.99 -2.08
C ILE A 104 -11.12 -8.90 -1.17
N GLY A 105 -12.19 -8.27 -1.64
CA GLY A 105 -13.47 -8.36 -1.00
C GLY A 105 -14.47 -7.47 -1.68
N THR A 106 -15.42 -8.06 -2.42
CA THR A 106 -16.83 -7.85 -2.10
C THR A 106 -17.83 -8.72 -2.84
N GLU A 107 -18.57 -9.49 -2.06
CA GLU A 107 -19.95 -9.84 -2.41
C GLU A 107 -20.93 -8.67 -2.12
N ASP A 108 -20.53 -7.62 -1.36
CA ASP A 108 -21.49 -6.63 -0.80
C ASP A 108 -21.27 -5.11 -1.07
N ILE A 109 -20.15 -4.64 -1.66
CA ILE A 109 -19.93 -3.18 -1.89
C ILE A 109 -20.72 -2.67 -3.12
N PHE A 110 -21.12 -3.55 -4.05
CA PHE A 110 -21.82 -3.17 -5.28
C PHE A 110 -23.35 -3.40 -5.25
N ASN A 111 -23.92 -3.74 -4.09
CA ASN A 111 -25.36 -4.03 -3.93
C ASN A 111 -26.20 -2.84 -3.38
N TYR A 112 -25.76 -1.60 -3.58
CA TYR A 112 -26.53 -0.39 -3.21
C TYR A 112 -27.08 0.34 -4.43
#